data_AF-A0A7J7NC08-F1
#
_entry.id   AF-A0A7J7NC08-F1
#
_cell.length_a   1.000
_cell.length_b   1.000
_cell.length_c   1.000
_cell.angle_alpha   90.00
_cell.angle_beta   90.00
_cell.angle_gamma   90.00
#
_symmetry.space_group_name_H-M   'P 1'
#
loop_
_entity.id
_entity.type
_entity.pdbx_description
1 polymer ?
#
loop_
_entity_poly.entity_id
_entity_poly.type
_entity_poly.pdbx_seq_one_letter_code
_entity_poly.pdbx_strand_id
1 'polypeptide(L)'
;MRGAFGKPLGTCARVSIGKVLLSVCCKDNHSNSAQEALRRAKFKFPGRQKIIVSRKWGFTKFNRSENRIKPDGVNAKLLGCQAFLDAVA
;
A
#
# COMPACT_ATOMS: atom_id res chain seq x y z
N MET A 1 9.84 5.29 -43.20
CA MET A 1 9.62 6.70 -42.82
C MET A 1 10.91 7.25 -42.23
N ARG A 2 11.53 8.26 -42.84
CA ARG A 2 12.82 8.80 -42.39
C ARG A 2 12.58 9.82 -41.27
N GLY A 3 13.28 9.69 -40.13
CA GLY A 3 13.21 10.66 -39.01
C GLY A 3 12.03 10.53 -38.04
N ALA A 4 11.50 9.32 -37.82
CA ALA A 4 10.28 9.10 -37.02
C ALA A 4 10.49 9.01 -35.49
N PHE A 5 11.63 9.45 -34.95
CA PHE A 5 11.84 9.46 -33.51
C PHE A 5 11.02 10.58 -32.85
N GLY A 6 10.14 10.22 -31.94
CA GLY A 6 9.18 11.14 -31.32
C GLY A 6 9.80 12.04 -30.24
N LYS A 7 9.16 13.19 -30.01
CA LYS A 7 9.41 14.04 -28.83
C LYS A 7 8.63 13.49 -27.63
N PRO A 8 9.09 13.71 -26.38
CA PRO A 8 8.36 13.25 -25.20
C PRO A 8 7.02 14.00 -25.08
N LEU A 9 5.91 13.26 -25.05
CA LEU A 9 4.55 13.81 -24.91
C LEU A 9 4.00 13.69 -23.48
N GLY A 10 4.43 12.67 -22.73
CA GLY A 10 3.95 12.43 -21.38
C GLY A 10 4.67 11.30 -20.67
N THR A 11 4.36 11.15 -19.39
CA THR A 11 4.91 10.10 -18.52
C THR A 11 3.85 9.05 -18.22
N CYS A 12 4.26 7.79 -18.09
CA CYS A 12 3.38 6.69 -17.72
C CYS A 12 3.97 5.87 -16.56
N ALA A 13 3.09 5.28 -15.74
CA ALA A 13 3.49 4.35 -14.69
C ALA A 13 3.44 2.90 -15.21
N ARG A 14 4.54 2.16 -15.07
CA ARG A 14 4.59 0.73 -15.42
C ARG A 14 4.11 -0.12 -14.23
N VAL A 15 3.14 -0.98 -14.48
CA VAL A 15 2.47 -1.79 -13.45
C VAL A 15 2.49 -3.25 -13.88
N SER A 16 2.91 -4.13 -12.98
CA SER A 16 2.93 -5.59 -13.14
C SER A 16 1.71 -6.23 -12.47
N ILE A 17 1.40 -7.47 -12.85
CA ILE A 17 0.31 -8.23 -12.23
C ILE A 17 0.58 -8.39 -10.73
N GLY A 18 -0.44 -8.13 -9.91
CA GLY A 18 -0.34 -8.21 -8.44
C GLY A 18 0.27 -6.98 -7.76
N LYS A 19 0.74 -5.98 -8.51
CA LYS A 19 1.22 -4.72 -7.93
C LYS A 19 0.05 -3.87 -7.46
N VAL A 20 0.17 -3.31 -6.26
CA VAL A 20 -0.85 -2.42 -5.67
C VAL A 20 -0.78 -1.05 -6.35
N LEU A 21 -1.93 -0.52 -6.77
CA LEU A 21 -2.06 0.81 -7.39
C LEU A 21 -2.41 1.88 -6.36
N LEU A 22 -3.45 1.63 -5.58
CA LEU A 22 -3.98 2.54 -4.56
C LEU A 22 -4.16 1.75 -3.26
N SER A 23 -3.82 2.39 -2.15
CA SER A 23 -4.00 1.85 -0.81
C SER A 23 -4.66 2.90 0.07
N VAL A 24 -5.70 2.50 0.80
CA VAL A 24 -6.45 3.38 1.72
C VAL A 24 -6.49 2.71 3.09
N CYS A 25 -6.19 3.48 4.13
CA CYS A 25 -6.31 3.06 5.52
C CYS A 25 -7.47 3.83 6.17
N CYS A 26 -8.46 3.09 6.67
CA CYS A 26 -9.63 3.66 7.35
C CYS A 26 -9.90 2.89 8.64
N LYS A 27 -10.66 3.50 9.55
CA LYS A 27 -11.30 2.80 10.66
C LYS A 27 -12.30 1.78 10.11
N ASP A 28 -12.53 0.69 10.82
CA ASP A 28 -13.37 -0.43 10.35
C ASP A 28 -14.80 0.00 10.00
N ASN A 29 -15.32 1.03 10.67
CA ASN A 29 -16.64 1.61 10.40
C ASN A 29 -16.80 2.16 8.97
N HIS A 30 -15.72 2.62 8.34
CA HIS A 30 -15.76 3.25 7.01
C HIS A 30 -15.32 2.29 5.89
N SER A 31 -15.15 1.01 6.20
CA SER A 31 -14.65 0.00 5.26
C SER A 31 -15.52 -0.12 4.00
N ASN A 32 -16.85 -0.12 4.16
CA ASN A 32 -17.80 -0.19 3.04
C ASN A 32 -17.69 1.03 2.11
N SER A 33 -17.60 2.23 2.69
CA SER A 33 -17.43 3.47 1.92
C SER A 33 -16.11 3.49 1.16
N ALA A 34 -15.02 2.99 1.76
CA ALA A 34 -13.72 2.89 1.12
C ALA A 34 -13.74 1.89 -0.06
N GLN A 35 -14.43 0.75 0.09
CA GLN A 35 -14.58 -0.23 -1.00
C GLN A 35 -15.36 0.36 -2.18
N GLU A 36 -16.44 1.10 -1.92
CA GLU A 36 -17.23 1.76 -2.98
C GLU A 36 -16.41 2.86 -3.70
N ALA A 37 -15.61 3.63 -2.95
CA ALA A 37 -14.70 4.61 -3.54
C ALA A 37 -13.67 3.95 -4.48
N LEU A 38 -13.06 2.83 -4.06
CA LEU A 38 -12.12 2.07 -4.90
C LEU A 38 -12.81 1.42 -6.10
N ARG A 39 -14.07 0.99 -5.96
CA ARG A 39 -14.89 0.49 -7.08
C ARG A 39 -15.11 1.58 -8.12
N ARG A 40 -15.38 2.82 -7.70
CA ARG A 40 -15.52 3.97 -8.62
C ARG A 40 -14.19 4.34 -9.27
N ALA A 41 -13.10 4.36 -8.50
CA ALA A 41 -11.76 4.66 -9.02
C ALA A 41 -11.31 3.64 -10.07
N LYS A 42 -11.66 2.36 -9.90
CA LYS A 42 -11.37 1.28 -10.86
C LYS A 42 -11.85 1.60 -12.28
N PHE A 43 -12.96 2.31 -12.47
CA PHE A 43 -13.46 2.68 -13.81
C PHE A 43 -12.55 3.66 -14.56
N LYS A 44 -11.61 4.32 -13.88
CA LYS A 44 -10.65 5.24 -14.50
C LYS A 44 -9.36 4.54 -14.95
N PHE A 45 -9.15 3.28 -14.54
CA PHE A 45 -7.98 2.52 -14.92
C PHE A 45 -8.33 1.52 -16.03
N PRO A 46 -7.48 1.37 -17.05
CA PRO A 46 -7.67 0.35 -18.07
C PRO A 46 -7.45 -1.06 -17.50
N GLY A 47 -8.17 -2.05 -18.01
CA GLY A 47 -8.02 -3.46 -17.64
C GLY A 47 -8.85 -3.91 -16.42
N ARG A 48 -8.45 -5.02 -15.79
CA ARG A 48 -9.17 -5.62 -14.65
C ARG A 48 -8.39 -5.48 -13.36
N GLN A 49 -8.83 -4.58 -12.48
CA GLN A 49 -8.30 -4.45 -11.13
C GLN A 49 -9.16 -5.22 -10.11
N LYS A 50 -8.51 -5.73 -9.06
CA LYS A 50 -9.16 -6.38 -7.91
C LYS A 50 -9.08 -5.46 -6.69
N ILE A 51 -10.16 -5.37 -5.93
CA ILE A 51 -10.21 -4.69 -4.63
C ILE A 51 -10.01 -5.77 -3.58
N ILE A 52 -9.07 -5.56 -2.67
CA ILE A 52 -8.67 -6.55 -1.66
C ILE A 52 -8.63 -5.85 -0.30
N VAL A 53 -9.23 -6.46 0.71
CA VAL A 53 -9.06 -6.05 2.11
C VAL A 53 -7.82 -6.75 2.66
N SER A 54 -6.84 -5.96 3.11
CA SER A 54 -5.63 -6.48 3.71
C SER A 54 -5.88 -7.01 5.12
N ARG A 55 -5.17 -8.07 5.52
CA ARG A 55 -5.12 -8.57 6.91
C ARG A 55 -4.13 -7.80 7.79
N LYS A 56 -3.36 -6.89 7.19
CA LYS A 56 -2.34 -6.09 7.87
C LYS A 56 -2.97 -4.91 8.61
N TRP A 57 -2.24 -4.39 9.59
CA TRP A 57 -2.61 -3.16 10.27
C TRP A 57 -2.21 -1.95 9.42
N GLY A 58 -3.15 -1.43 8.63
CA GLY A 58 -2.94 -0.27 7.77
C GLY A 58 -1.82 -0.48 6.74
N PHE A 59 -0.86 0.43 6.69
CA PHE A 59 0.30 0.38 5.78
C PHE A 59 1.54 -0.28 6.41
N THR A 60 1.39 -0.88 7.58
CA THR A 60 2.48 -1.60 8.23
C THR A 60 2.66 -2.99 7.64
N LYS A 61 3.78 -3.63 7.98
CA LYS A 61 4.05 -5.02 7.60
C LYS A 61 3.36 -6.03 8.52
N PHE A 62 2.81 -5.58 9.65
CA PHE A 62 2.33 -6.41 10.75
C PHE A 62 0.87 -6.81 10.56
N ASN A 63 0.51 -7.99 11.05
CA ASN A 63 -0.88 -8.41 11.10
C ASN A 63 -1.60 -7.77 12.28
N ARG A 64 -2.93 -7.63 12.17
CA ARG A 64 -3.75 -7.04 13.25
C ARG A 64 -3.70 -7.84 14.57
N SER A 65 -3.24 -9.09 14.54
CA SER A 65 -3.14 -9.99 15.70
C SER A 65 -1.85 -9.81 16.51
N GLU A 66 -0.90 -8.99 16.06
CA GLU A 66 0.40 -8.82 16.71
C GLU A 66 0.34 -7.75 17.82
N ASN A 67 0.49 -8.15 19.09
CA ASN A 67 0.30 -7.27 20.26
C ASN A 67 1.56 -6.48 20.69
N ARG A 68 2.63 -6.42 19.88
CA ARG A 68 3.93 -5.84 20.27
C ARG A 68 4.29 -4.54 19.52
N ILE A 69 3.27 -3.74 19.19
CA ILE A 69 3.40 -2.58 18.30
C ILE A 69 3.56 -1.30 19.14
N LYS A 70 4.66 -0.57 18.96
CA LYS A 70 4.85 0.80 19.46
C LYS A 70 4.53 1.83 18.35
N PRO A 71 3.82 2.93 18.68
CA PRO A 71 3.55 3.99 17.72
C PRO A 71 4.80 4.85 17.46
N ASP A 72 5.07 5.16 16.18
CA ASP A 72 6.09 6.15 15.73
C ASP A 72 5.42 7.32 14.99
N GLY A 73 4.31 7.80 15.54
CA GLY A 73 3.45 8.77 14.88
C GLY A 73 2.60 8.13 13.78
N VAL A 74 3.09 8.13 12.53
CA VAL A 74 2.34 7.63 11.36
C VAL A 74 2.57 6.14 11.10
N ASN A 75 3.77 5.66 11.43
CA ASN A 75 4.15 4.26 11.29
C ASN A 75 4.14 3.57 12.65
N ALA A 76 4.43 2.26 12.64
CA ALA A 76 4.54 1.47 13.84
C ALA A 76 5.85 0.69 13.83
N LYS A 77 6.51 0.61 15.00
CA LYS A 77 7.66 -0.25 15.24
C LYS A 77 7.21 -1.48 16.02
N LEU A 78 7.77 -2.64 15.67
CA LEU A 78 7.72 -3.79 16.55
C LEU A 78 8.76 -3.59 17.65
N LEU A 79 8.36 -3.83 18.89
CA LEU A 79 9.31 -4.12 19.96
C LEU A 79 9.98 -5.46 19.66
N GLY A 80 11.15 -5.41 19.03
CA GLY A 80 11.98 -6.59 18.83
C GLY A 80 12.54 -7.07 20.16
N CYS A 81 12.40 -8.37 20.45
CA CYS A 81 13.25 -9.07 21.42
C CYS A 81 14.64 -9.40 20.85
N GLN A 82 14.97 -8.99 19.62
CA GLN A 82 16.10 -9.56 18.86
C GLN A 82 17.17 -8.54 18.44
N ALA A 83 17.20 -7.34 19.04
CA ALA A 83 18.25 -6.36 18.71
C ALA A 83 18.52 -5.44 19.90
N PHE A 84 19.14 -5.97 20.96
CA PHE A 84 20.09 -5.29 21.87
C PHE A 84 20.34 -6.19 23.10
N LEU A 85 21.29 -7.12 22.98
CA LEU A 85 22.08 -7.56 24.14
C LEU A 85 23.54 -7.07 24.03
N ASP A 86 23.88 -6.23 23.04
CA ASP A 86 25.25 -5.77 22.76
C ASP A 86 25.46 -4.26 22.95
N ALA A 87 24.78 -3.63 23.92
CA ALA A 87 25.06 -2.22 24.24
C ALA A 87 25.18 -1.92 25.73
N VAL A 88 25.52 -2.95 26.50
CA VAL A 88 26.05 -2.80 27.85
C VAL A 88 27.26 -3.73 27.96
N ALA A 89 28.37 -3.31 27.34
CA ALA A 89 29.73 -3.71 27.67
C ALA A 89 30.69 -2.67 27.05
#